data_AF-A0A8N1S4M5-F1
#
_entry.id   AF-A0A8N1S4M5-F1
#
_cell.length_a   1.000
_cell.length_b   1.000
_cell.length_c   1.000
_cell.angle_alpha   90.00
_cell.angle_beta   90.00
_cell.angle_gamma   90.00
#
_symmetry.space_group_name_H-M   'P 1'
#
loop_
_entity.id
_entity.type
_entity.pdbx_description
1 polymer ?
#
loop_
_entity_poly.entity_id
_entity_poly.type
_entity_poly.pdbx_seq_one_letter_code
_entity_poly.pdbx_strand_id
1 'polypeptide(L)'
;MATSNQRLRMSSRIEFTASNDGGCQRVESDVEKVMTIELSTTFWSVDIKFLCELQAIDDVDNNDCRCGWKKPTKIVGGMETGVNEYPMMAGLVDFSRRDVYCGATIISEKYVLTAAHCLTDRDTSNMGILVGDHDLSTGADTNASRILTISRFDIHPFYNSESLENDIAIVMVNSVINFSEEVGPVCLPFQHQSDSFAGSYVDLLGETIIIIAIII
;
A
#
# COMPACT_ATOMS: atom_id res chain seq x y z
N MET A 1 37.35 14.09 22.91
CA MET A 1 35.89 13.92 22.95
C MET A 1 35.42 14.03 21.50
N ALA A 2 35.18 12.90 20.84
CA ALA A 2 34.79 12.87 19.43
C ALA A 2 33.46 12.12 19.34
N THR A 3 32.38 12.84 19.07
CA THR A 3 31.05 12.28 18.87
C THR A 3 30.75 12.27 17.38
N SER A 4 30.62 11.08 16.80
CA SER A 4 30.10 10.90 15.44
C SER A 4 28.65 10.44 15.56
N ASN A 5 27.70 11.34 15.24
CA ASN A 5 26.28 11.02 15.18
C ASN A 5 25.94 10.66 13.73
N GLN A 6 25.69 9.38 13.47
CA GLN A 6 25.03 8.94 12.24
C GLN A 6 23.57 8.58 12.55
N ARG A 7 22.64 9.19 11.80
CA ARG A 7 21.20 8.93 11.89
C ARG A 7 20.82 7.84 10.89
N LEU A 8 20.21 6.75 11.36
CA LEU A 8 19.54 5.76 10.52
C LEU A 8 18.24 5.30 11.21
N ARG A 9 17.21 5.00 10.40
CA ARG A 9 15.83 4.71 10.83
C ARG A 9 15.47 3.27 10.43
N MET A 10 15.04 2.42 11.36
CA MET A 10 14.67 1.02 11.07
C MET A 10 13.53 0.48 11.96
N SER A 11 12.88 -0.61 11.50
CA SER A 11 11.55 -1.09 11.89
C SER A 11 11.50 -2.53 12.45
N SER A 12 12.53 -3.00 13.16
CA SER A 12 12.56 -4.36 13.74
C SER A 12 13.35 -4.43 15.06
N ARG A 13 13.22 -5.55 15.79
CA ARG A 13 13.88 -5.81 17.08
C ARG A 13 15.36 -6.16 16.89
N ILE A 14 16.24 -5.57 17.69
CA ILE A 14 17.71 -5.75 17.63
C ILE A 14 18.20 -6.50 18.87
N GLU A 15 19.03 -7.52 18.68
CA GLU A 15 19.82 -8.16 19.73
C GLU A 15 21.27 -7.67 19.70
N PHE A 16 21.88 -7.51 20.88
CA PHE A 16 23.24 -7.01 21.04
C PHE A 16 24.14 -8.05 21.71
N THR A 17 25.25 -8.41 21.08
CA THR A 17 26.32 -9.22 21.68
C THR A 17 27.60 -8.39 21.81
N ALA A 18 28.01 -8.11 23.04
CA ALA A 18 29.30 -7.50 23.33
C ALA A 18 30.38 -8.59 23.48
N SER A 19 31.51 -8.44 22.78
CA SER A 19 32.73 -9.20 23.04
C SER A 19 33.71 -8.32 23.81
N ASN A 20 33.90 -8.65 25.09
CA ASN A 20 34.78 -8.01 26.10
C ASN A 20 34.16 -6.87 26.91
N ASP A 21 34.77 -6.65 28.08
CA ASP A 21 34.35 -6.04 29.36
C ASP A 21 33.63 -4.67 29.33
N GLY A 22 33.30 -4.12 28.17
CA GLY A 22 32.39 -3.00 27.99
C GLY A 22 30.95 -3.47 27.85
N GLY A 23 30.04 -2.94 28.68
CA GLY A 23 28.61 -3.23 28.60
C GLY A 23 27.91 -2.37 27.56
N CYS A 24 27.07 -2.99 26.72
CA CYS A 24 26.05 -2.29 25.94
C CYS A 24 24.80 -2.10 26.81
N GLN A 25 24.36 -0.87 27.04
CA GLN A 25 23.11 -0.61 27.76
C GLN A 25 22.05 -0.13 26.77
N ARG A 26 20.92 -0.84 26.73
CA ARG A 26 19.74 -0.49 25.93
C ARG A 26 19.09 0.74 26.54
N VAL A 27 19.02 1.83 25.77
CA VAL A 27 18.21 3.00 26.10
C VAL A 27 17.07 3.05 25.10
N GLU A 28 15.87 2.74 25.58
CA GLU A 28 14.64 2.83 24.80
C GLU A 28 14.15 4.28 24.80
N SER A 29 13.86 4.82 23.63
CA SER A 29 13.25 6.14 23.47
C SER A 29 12.02 6.01 22.60
N ASP A 30 10.86 6.32 23.17
CA ASP A 30 9.61 6.50 22.44
C ASP A 30 9.42 7.94 22.00
N VAL A 31 8.66 8.05 20.91
CA VAL A 31 8.35 9.22 20.08
C VAL A 31 9.34 9.40 18.92
N GLU A 32 8.90 8.88 17.76
CA GLU A 32 9.55 8.85 16.44
C GLU A 32 10.77 7.91 16.27
N LYS A 33 10.61 6.60 16.56
CA LYS A 33 11.43 5.47 16.04
C LYS A 33 12.91 5.79 15.73
N VAL A 34 13.65 6.35 16.68
CA VAL A 34 15.11 6.50 16.61
C VAL A 34 15.71 5.62 17.70
N MET A 35 16.50 4.62 17.30
CA MET A 35 17.28 3.83 18.24
C MET A 35 18.63 4.51 18.45
N THR A 36 18.93 4.86 19.70
CA THR A 36 20.23 5.43 20.07
C THR A 36 20.99 4.37 20.86
N ILE A 37 22.17 3.99 20.38
CA ILE A 37 23.04 3.03 21.05
C ILE A 37 24.16 3.83 21.72
N GLU A 38 24.20 3.80 23.05
CA GLU A 38 25.30 4.38 23.81
C GLU A 38 26.35 3.30 24.11
N LEU A 39 27.58 3.54 23.64
CA LEU A 39 28.73 2.69 23.90
C LEU A 39 29.61 3.39 24.94
N SER A 40 29.73 2.80 26.14
CA SER A 40 30.51 3.39 27.24
C SER A 40 31.61 2.44 27.73
N THR A 41 32.78 2.99 28.05
CA THR A 41 33.91 2.25 28.62
C THR A 41 34.61 3.04 29.71
N THR A 42 35.32 2.34 30.60
CA THR A 42 36.10 2.97 31.67
C THR A 42 37.45 3.51 31.20
N PHE A 43 37.97 4.51 31.90
CA PHE A 43 39.12 5.36 31.53
C PHE A 43 40.46 4.63 31.29
N TRP A 44 40.60 3.37 31.72
CA TRP A 44 41.86 2.61 31.71
C TRP A 44 41.95 1.54 30.61
N SER A 45 41.02 1.58 29.66
CA SER A 45 40.87 0.53 28.66
C SER A 45 41.71 0.86 27.42
N VAL A 46 42.84 0.16 27.24
CA VAL A 46 43.73 0.33 26.08
C VAL A 46 43.39 -0.73 25.04
N ASP A 47 43.25 -0.34 23.76
CA ASP A 47 42.87 -1.18 22.60
C ASP A 47 41.44 -1.75 22.58
N ILE A 48 40.43 -0.93 22.90
CA ILE A 48 39.02 -1.36 22.74
C ILE A 48 38.59 -1.24 21.28
N LYS A 49 38.01 -2.33 20.75
CA LYS A 49 37.23 -2.32 19.51
C LYS A 49 35.80 -2.73 19.82
N PHE A 50 34.85 -1.88 19.42
CA PHE A 50 33.44 -2.25 19.44
C PHE A 50 33.09 -2.89 18.10
N LEU A 51 32.68 -4.15 18.13
CA LEU A 51 32.08 -4.82 16.99
C LEU A 51 30.58 -4.94 17.27
N CYS A 52 29.76 -4.20 16.54
CA CYS A 52 28.31 -4.36 16.56
C CYS A 52 27.89 -4.85 15.19
N GLU A 53 27.39 -6.08 15.14
CA GLU A 53 26.73 -6.62 13.97
C GLU A 53 25.23 -6.32 14.12
N LEU A 54 24.70 -5.48 13.24
CA LEU A 54 23.29 -5.15 13.20
C LEU A 54 22.66 -6.05 12.14
N GLN A 55 21.81 -6.97 12.57
CA GLN A 55 21.02 -7.79 11.67
C GLN A 55 19.56 -7.41 11.81
N ALA A 56 18.95 -6.95 10.72
CA ALA A 56 17.50 -6.86 10.63
C ALA A 56 16.98 -8.29 10.53
N ILE A 57 16.28 -8.74 11.57
CA ILE A 57 15.51 -9.97 11.53
C ILE A 57 14.13 -9.55 11.03
N ASP A 58 13.73 -10.03 9.86
CA ASP A 58 12.34 -9.95 9.45
C ASP A 58 11.54 -10.77 10.47
N ASP A 59 10.70 -10.09 11.26
CA ASP A 59 9.62 -10.78 11.95
C ASP A 59 8.74 -11.36 10.86
N VAL A 60 9.00 -12.62 10.47
CA VAL A 60 8.10 -13.44 9.68
C VAL A 60 6.92 -13.77 10.60
N ASP A 61 6.14 -12.74 10.95
CA ASP A 61 4.77 -12.93 11.34
C ASP A 61 4.09 -13.56 10.13
N ASN A 62 3.65 -14.79 10.34
CA ASN A 62 2.87 -15.62 9.44
C ASN A 62 1.46 -15.03 9.19
N ASN A 63 1.40 -13.73 8.88
CA ASN A 63 0.29 -13.04 8.26
C ASN A 63 0.77 -12.63 6.87
N ASP A 64 0.74 -13.62 5.99
CA ASP A 64 0.93 -13.54 4.55
C ASP A 64 -0.08 -12.53 3.97
N CYS A 65 0.23 -11.23 4.06
CA CYS A 65 -0.47 -10.17 3.35
C CYS A 65 -0.12 -10.29 1.86
N ARG A 66 -0.65 -11.34 1.22
CA ARG A 66 -0.50 -11.60 -0.21
C ARG A 66 -1.20 -10.49 -0.99
N CYS A 67 -0.44 -9.50 -1.42
CA CYS A 67 -0.91 -8.37 -2.24
C CYS A 67 -0.08 -8.26 -3.52
N GLY A 68 -0.50 -7.39 -4.44
CA GLY A 68 0.25 -7.07 -5.66
C GLY A 68 0.30 -8.23 -6.65
N TRP A 69 -0.74 -9.07 -6.66
CA TRP A 69 -0.82 -10.16 -7.61
C TRP A 69 -0.92 -9.62 -9.04
N LYS A 70 -0.21 -10.26 -9.95
CA LYS A 70 -0.29 -10.02 -11.39
C LYS A 70 -0.20 -11.36 -12.09
N LYS A 71 -1.11 -11.66 -13.01
CA LYS A 71 -0.93 -12.81 -13.90
C LYS A 71 0.03 -12.35 -15.00
N PRO A 72 1.27 -12.87 -15.07
CA PRO A 72 2.24 -12.36 -16.03
C PRO A 72 1.82 -12.73 -17.45
N THR A 73 1.27 -11.76 -18.19
CA THR A 73 1.11 -11.82 -19.64
C THR A 73 2.11 -10.88 -20.30
N LYS A 74 2.88 -11.39 -21.25
CA LYS A 74 3.98 -10.64 -21.87
C LYS A 74 3.44 -9.77 -23.00
N ILE A 75 2.99 -8.55 -22.72
CA ILE A 75 2.73 -7.53 -23.75
C ILE A 75 3.14 -6.14 -23.25
N VAL A 76 3.84 -5.37 -24.10
CA VAL A 76 4.33 -4.01 -23.86
C VAL A 76 3.76 -3.07 -24.93
N GLY A 77 3.20 -1.93 -24.49
CA GLY A 77 2.78 -0.82 -25.35
C GLY A 77 1.28 -0.72 -25.59
N GLY A 78 0.54 -0.12 -24.65
CA GLY A 78 -0.80 0.46 -24.86
C GLY A 78 -1.86 -0.46 -25.49
N MET A 79 -1.76 -1.77 -25.29
CA MET A 79 -2.69 -2.77 -25.80
C MET A 79 -3.54 -3.35 -24.66
N GLU A 80 -4.67 -3.94 -25.05
CA GLU A 80 -5.60 -4.61 -24.14
C GLU A 80 -4.89 -5.55 -23.17
N THR A 81 -5.31 -5.53 -21.90
CA THR A 81 -4.72 -6.35 -20.85
C THR A 81 -5.18 -7.81 -20.98
N GLY A 82 -4.51 -8.75 -20.31
CA GLY A 82 -5.09 -10.07 -20.14
C GLY A 82 -6.36 -10.02 -19.28
N VAL A 83 -7.31 -10.92 -19.54
CA VAL A 83 -8.49 -11.10 -18.66
C VAL A 83 -8.03 -11.33 -17.23
N ASN A 84 -8.43 -10.42 -16.33
CA ASN A 84 -8.02 -10.41 -14.93
C ASN A 84 -6.48 -10.38 -14.70
N GLU A 85 -5.70 -9.77 -15.59
CA GLU A 85 -4.24 -9.59 -15.42
C GLU A 85 -3.89 -8.82 -14.14
N TYR A 86 -4.77 -7.86 -13.77
CA TYR A 86 -4.63 -6.96 -12.63
C TYR A 86 -5.80 -7.14 -11.65
N PRO A 87 -5.72 -8.11 -10.73
CA PRO A 87 -6.80 -8.49 -9.80
C PRO A 87 -7.27 -7.37 -8.87
N MET A 88 -6.44 -6.33 -8.67
CA MET A 88 -6.74 -5.18 -7.83
C MET A 88 -7.63 -4.13 -8.48
N MET A 89 -7.89 -4.26 -9.78
CA MET A 89 -8.77 -3.35 -10.49
C MET A 89 -10.21 -3.48 -9.98
N ALA A 90 -10.79 -2.33 -9.68
CA ALA A 90 -12.19 -2.18 -9.32
C ALA A 90 -12.77 -0.92 -9.99
N GLY A 91 -14.08 -0.86 -10.08
CA GLY A 91 -14.81 0.26 -10.67
C GLY A 91 -15.94 0.74 -9.76
N LEU A 92 -16.16 2.05 -9.70
CA LEU A 92 -17.33 2.64 -9.08
C LEU A 92 -18.49 2.61 -10.05
N VAL A 93 -19.58 1.95 -9.63
CA VAL A 93 -20.82 1.78 -10.40
C VAL A 93 -21.86 2.76 -9.87
N ASP A 94 -22.57 3.43 -10.78
CA ASP A 94 -23.79 4.18 -10.46
C ASP A 94 -25.02 3.34 -10.87
N PHE A 95 -25.85 2.94 -9.90
CA PHE A 95 -27.02 2.09 -10.18
C PHE A 95 -28.11 2.79 -10.99
N SER A 96 -28.20 4.12 -10.91
CA SER A 96 -29.17 4.91 -11.66
C SER A 96 -28.78 5.01 -13.13
N ARG A 97 -27.48 5.15 -13.41
CA ARG A 97 -26.95 5.25 -14.78
C ARG A 97 -26.57 3.91 -15.40
N ARG A 98 -26.39 2.88 -14.57
CA ARG A 98 -25.98 1.52 -14.96
C ARG A 98 -24.63 1.50 -15.68
N ASP A 99 -23.71 2.34 -15.25
CA ASP A 99 -22.37 2.47 -15.80
C ASP A 99 -21.30 2.43 -14.69
N VAL A 100 -20.08 2.06 -15.08
CA VAL A 100 -18.87 2.31 -14.30
C VAL A 100 -18.35 3.66 -14.74
N TYR A 101 -18.19 4.61 -13.81
CA TYR A 101 -17.82 6.00 -14.15
C TYR A 101 -16.48 6.44 -13.56
N CYS A 102 -15.96 5.71 -12.57
CA CYS A 102 -14.68 5.98 -11.92
C CYS A 102 -13.93 4.69 -11.60
N GLY A 103 -12.62 4.80 -11.50
CA GLY A 103 -11.73 3.70 -11.13
C GLY A 103 -11.60 3.59 -9.61
N ALA A 104 -11.31 2.39 -9.14
CA ALA A 104 -11.03 2.10 -7.76
C ALA A 104 -10.04 0.93 -7.62
N THR A 105 -9.34 0.82 -6.50
CA THR A 105 -8.32 -0.19 -6.29
C THR A 105 -8.56 -0.95 -5.00
N ILE A 106 -8.57 -2.28 -5.06
CA ILE A 106 -8.75 -3.12 -3.88
C ILE A 106 -7.49 -3.00 -3.02
N ILE A 107 -7.64 -2.64 -1.74
CA ILE A 107 -6.52 -2.56 -0.78
C ILE A 107 -6.67 -3.56 0.36
N SER A 108 -7.86 -4.12 0.56
CA SER A 108 -8.13 -5.21 1.52
C SER A 108 -9.48 -5.87 1.23
N GLU A 109 -9.85 -6.88 2.01
CA GLU A 109 -11.12 -7.62 1.86
C GLU A 109 -12.38 -6.77 2.10
N LYS A 110 -12.23 -5.56 2.67
CA LYS A 110 -13.34 -4.67 3.01
C LYS A 110 -13.19 -3.26 2.47
N TYR A 111 -12.00 -2.90 2.02
CA TYR A 111 -11.66 -1.52 1.67
C TYR A 111 -11.13 -1.42 0.25
N VAL A 112 -11.61 -0.39 -0.43
CA VAL A 112 -11.24 -0.04 -1.80
C VAL A 112 -10.83 1.44 -1.80
N LEU A 113 -9.71 1.74 -2.44
CA LEU A 113 -9.17 3.08 -2.60
C LEU A 113 -9.71 3.72 -3.88
N THR A 114 -10.03 5.00 -3.85
CA THR A 114 -10.45 5.78 -5.03
C THR A 114 -10.13 7.26 -4.82
N ALA A 115 -10.49 8.10 -5.79
CA ALA A 115 -10.39 9.54 -5.68
C ALA A 115 -11.59 10.12 -4.91
N ALA A 116 -11.37 11.19 -4.15
CA ALA A 116 -12.43 11.86 -3.41
C ALA A 116 -13.48 12.47 -4.35
N HIS A 117 -13.05 13.06 -5.45
CA HIS A 117 -13.94 13.69 -6.43
C HIS A 117 -14.95 12.69 -7.05
N CYS A 118 -14.61 11.40 -7.08
CA CYS A 118 -15.52 10.36 -7.57
C CYS A 118 -16.71 10.13 -6.64
N LEU A 119 -16.61 10.49 -5.35
CA LEU A 119 -17.61 10.24 -4.32
C LEU A 119 -18.36 11.50 -3.86
N THR A 120 -17.83 12.69 -4.15
CA THR A 120 -18.46 13.97 -3.81
C THR A 120 -19.88 14.05 -4.37
N ASP A 121 -20.83 14.48 -3.53
CA ASP A 121 -22.26 14.60 -3.84
C ASP A 121 -22.93 13.28 -4.29
N ARG A 122 -22.39 12.12 -3.89
CA ARG A 122 -22.99 10.80 -4.14
C ARG A 122 -23.55 10.18 -2.85
N ASP A 123 -24.60 9.38 -3.00
CA ASP A 123 -25.19 8.60 -1.91
C ASP A 123 -24.80 7.13 -2.04
N THR A 124 -24.27 6.54 -0.97
CA THR A 124 -23.88 5.12 -0.91
C THR A 124 -24.94 4.13 -1.38
N SER A 125 -26.23 4.45 -1.23
CA SER A 125 -27.36 3.59 -1.62
C SER A 125 -27.53 3.45 -3.13
N ASN A 126 -27.03 4.42 -3.92
CA ASN A 126 -27.08 4.40 -5.38
C ASN A 126 -25.76 3.90 -6.01
N MET A 127 -24.83 3.42 -5.20
CA MET A 127 -23.46 3.18 -5.62
C MET A 127 -23.00 1.75 -5.31
N GLY A 128 -22.17 1.20 -6.18
CA GLY A 128 -21.55 -0.11 -6.02
C GLY A 128 -20.08 -0.10 -6.37
N ILE A 129 -19.38 -1.16 -5.96
CA ILE A 129 -18.04 -1.48 -6.43
C ILE A 129 -18.11 -2.72 -7.30
N LEU A 130 -17.73 -2.60 -8.56
CA LEU A 130 -17.48 -3.73 -9.46
C LEU A 130 -16.04 -4.20 -9.26
N VAL A 131 -15.86 -5.49 -9.05
CA VAL A 131 -14.54 -6.13 -8.95
C VAL A 131 -14.45 -7.30 -9.92
N GLY A 132 -13.23 -7.63 -10.36
CA GLY A 132 -12.96 -8.85 -11.12
C GLY A 132 -13.51 -8.87 -12.53
N ASP A 133 -13.94 -7.73 -13.07
CA ASP A 133 -14.38 -7.58 -14.46
C ASP A 133 -13.19 -7.18 -15.35
N HIS A 134 -13.23 -7.52 -16.62
CA HIS A 134 -12.23 -7.07 -17.59
C HIS A 134 -12.83 -6.38 -18.82
N ASP A 135 -14.04 -6.75 -19.26
CA ASP A 135 -14.75 -6.07 -20.36
C ASP A 135 -16.13 -5.57 -19.93
N LEU A 136 -16.22 -4.26 -19.68
CA LEU A 136 -17.44 -3.59 -19.23
C LEU A 136 -18.60 -3.66 -20.25
N SER A 137 -18.32 -3.98 -21.52
CA SER A 137 -19.32 -4.05 -22.58
C SER A 137 -20.07 -5.38 -22.63
N THR A 138 -19.47 -6.46 -22.11
CA THR A 138 -20.04 -7.81 -22.16
C THR A 138 -20.47 -8.30 -20.78
N GLY A 139 -19.69 -7.99 -19.73
CA GLY A 139 -19.93 -8.48 -18.36
C GLY A 139 -20.00 -10.01 -18.24
N ALA A 140 -19.40 -10.73 -19.19
CA ALA A 140 -19.46 -12.19 -19.32
C ALA A 140 -18.11 -12.81 -19.69
N ASP A 141 -17.06 -12.00 -19.79
CA ASP A 141 -15.67 -12.36 -20.03
C ASP A 141 -15.06 -13.18 -18.88
N THR A 142 -15.60 -13.03 -17.66
CA THR A 142 -15.12 -13.73 -16.47
C THR A 142 -16.24 -14.07 -15.50
N ASN A 143 -16.06 -15.17 -14.77
CA ASN A 143 -16.97 -15.58 -13.70
C ASN A 143 -16.67 -14.87 -12.37
N ALA A 144 -15.59 -14.09 -12.30
CA ALA A 144 -15.15 -13.37 -11.12
C ALA A 144 -15.89 -12.05 -10.89
N SER A 145 -16.54 -11.49 -11.93
CA SER A 145 -17.20 -10.17 -11.87
C SER A 145 -18.29 -10.13 -10.80
N ARG A 146 -18.15 -9.24 -9.82
CA ARG A 146 -19.14 -9.06 -8.76
C ARG A 146 -19.34 -7.59 -8.46
N ILE A 147 -20.60 -7.21 -8.24
CA ILE A 147 -20.95 -5.89 -7.72
C ILE A 147 -21.22 -6.00 -6.22
N LEU A 148 -20.53 -5.17 -5.45
CA LEU A 148 -20.62 -5.10 -4.00
C LEU A 148 -21.29 -3.79 -3.59
N THR A 149 -22.22 -3.86 -2.64
CA THR A 149 -22.86 -2.65 -2.10
C THR A 149 -21.93 -1.95 -1.13
N ILE A 150 -22.04 -0.62 -1.11
CA ILE A 150 -21.19 0.23 -0.29
C ILE A 150 -21.79 0.40 1.10
N SER A 151 -20.93 0.34 2.12
CA SER A 151 -21.27 0.60 3.51
C SER A 151 -21.12 2.08 3.84
N ARG A 152 -19.97 2.67 3.51
CA ARG A 152 -19.70 4.10 3.70
C ARG A 152 -18.56 4.61 2.83
N PHE A 153 -18.49 5.93 2.74
CA PHE A 153 -17.36 6.67 2.17
C PHE A 153 -16.56 7.33 3.29
N ASP A 154 -15.24 7.12 3.27
CA ASP A 154 -14.26 7.79 4.12
C ASP A 154 -13.45 8.73 3.22
N ILE A 155 -14.00 9.92 2.94
CA ILE A 155 -13.33 10.97 2.14
C ILE A 155 -12.26 11.64 2.99
N HIS A 156 -11.10 11.95 2.39
CA HIS A 156 -10.03 12.63 3.11
C HIS A 156 -10.51 13.96 3.70
N PRO A 157 -10.30 14.23 5.00
CA PRO A 157 -10.89 15.39 5.69
C PRO A 157 -10.41 16.75 5.18
N PHE A 158 -9.26 16.77 4.49
CA PHE A 158 -8.69 17.97 3.87
C PHE A 158 -8.84 17.99 2.34
N TYR A 159 -9.73 17.16 1.79
CA TYR A 159 -10.05 17.23 0.37
C TYR A 159 -10.64 18.60 0.01
N ASN A 160 -10.10 19.21 -1.04
CA ASN A 160 -10.57 20.49 -1.56
C ASN A 160 -11.07 20.31 -3.00
N SER A 161 -12.37 20.49 -3.22
CA SER A 161 -13.01 20.29 -4.53
C SER A 161 -12.65 21.32 -5.58
N GLU A 162 -12.13 22.49 -5.19
CA GLU A 162 -11.74 23.55 -6.13
C GLU A 162 -10.31 23.36 -6.65
N SER A 163 -9.39 22.96 -5.78
CA SER A 163 -7.97 22.76 -6.11
C SER A 163 -7.58 21.30 -6.38
N LEU A 164 -8.48 20.35 -6.08
CA LEU A 164 -8.23 18.90 -6.10
C LEU A 164 -7.10 18.45 -5.17
N GLU A 165 -6.77 19.25 -4.16
CA GLU A 165 -5.83 18.85 -3.12
C GLU A 165 -6.42 17.72 -2.27
N ASN A 166 -5.58 16.74 -1.92
CA ASN A 166 -5.94 15.55 -1.16
C ASN A 166 -7.12 14.76 -1.76
N ASP A 167 -7.10 14.60 -3.08
CA ASP A 167 -8.11 13.86 -3.84
C ASP A 167 -8.00 12.34 -3.66
N ILE A 168 -8.27 11.88 -2.44
CA ILE A 168 -8.18 10.49 -2.03
C ILE A 168 -9.34 10.14 -1.10
N ALA A 169 -9.92 8.96 -1.28
CA ALA A 169 -10.97 8.45 -0.43
C ALA A 169 -10.91 6.93 -0.33
N ILE A 170 -11.44 6.40 0.77
CA ILE A 170 -11.60 4.97 0.99
C ILE A 170 -13.09 4.64 0.99
N VAL A 171 -13.45 3.56 0.33
CA VAL A 171 -14.79 3.00 0.30
C VAL A 171 -14.79 1.70 1.11
N MET A 172 -15.68 1.60 2.09
CA MET A 172 -15.95 0.33 2.77
C MET A 172 -17.12 -0.38 2.08
N VAL A 173 -16.96 -1.65 1.72
CA VAL A 173 -18.05 -2.49 1.18
C VAL A 173 -18.75 -3.30 2.27
N ASN A 174 -20.04 -3.61 2.06
CA ASN A 174 -20.83 -4.37 3.04
C ASN A 174 -20.41 -5.85 3.09
N SER A 175 -20.21 -6.48 1.93
CA SER A 175 -19.75 -7.86 1.78
C SER A 175 -18.22 -7.97 1.83
N VAL A 176 -17.69 -9.18 2.05
CA VAL A 176 -16.24 -9.45 1.99
C VAL A 176 -15.86 -9.63 0.52
N ILE A 177 -14.75 -9.03 0.11
CA ILE A 177 -14.12 -9.29 -1.20
C ILE A 177 -13.35 -10.60 -1.06
N ASN A 178 -13.85 -11.67 -1.66
CA ASN A 178 -13.17 -12.96 -1.65
C ASN A 178 -12.00 -12.91 -2.62
N PHE A 179 -10.77 -13.04 -2.10
CA PHE A 179 -9.60 -12.98 -2.93
C PHE A 179 -9.37 -14.28 -3.71
N SER A 180 -9.01 -14.14 -4.99
CA SER A 180 -8.62 -15.19 -5.92
C SER A 180 -7.55 -14.67 -6.88
N GLU A 181 -7.04 -15.51 -7.77
CA GLU A 181 -6.13 -15.04 -8.82
C GLU A 181 -6.77 -14.02 -9.77
N GLU A 182 -8.10 -13.83 -9.76
CA GLU A 182 -8.82 -12.83 -10.54
C GLU A 182 -9.19 -11.56 -9.76
N VAL A 183 -9.25 -11.63 -8.43
CA VAL A 183 -9.64 -10.52 -7.55
C VAL A 183 -8.73 -10.48 -6.34
N GLY A 184 -7.98 -9.42 -6.11
CA GLY A 184 -7.01 -9.38 -5.01
C GLY A 184 -6.50 -7.98 -4.71
N PRO A 185 -5.83 -7.75 -3.58
CA PRO A 185 -5.44 -6.41 -3.16
C PRO A 185 -4.12 -5.97 -3.81
N VAL A 186 -3.97 -4.67 -4.03
CA VAL A 186 -2.67 -4.04 -4.33
C VAL A 186 -1.85 -3.90 -3.04
N CYS A 187 -0.52 -3.89 -3.17
CA CYS A 187 0.34 -3.51 -2.06
C CYS A 187 0.37 -1.99 -1.93
N LEU A 188 0.24 -1.48 -0.70
CA LEU A 188 0.41 -0.06 -0.41
C LEU A 188 1.89 0.24 -0.11
N PRO A 189 2.42 1.39 -0.56
CA PRO A 189 3.85 1.71 -0.47
C PRO A 189 4.29 2.15 0.94
N PHE A 190 3.81 1.50 2.00
CA PHE A 190 4.14 1.88 3.39
C PHE A 190 5.63 1.78 3.69
N GLN A 191 6.33 0.85 3.03
CA GLN A 191 7.78 0.69 3.15
C GLN A 191 8.57 1.75 2.36
N HIS A 192 7.92 2.43 1.42
CA HIS A 192 8.50 3.42 0.51
C HIS A 192 8.02 4.85 0.80
N GLN A 193 7.50 5.13 2.00
CA GLN A 193 6.99 6.45 2.39
C GLN A 193 8.00 7.59 2.24
N SER A 194 9.30 7.29 2.25
CA SER A 194 10.38 8.27 2.11
C SER A 194 11.10 8.18 0.76
N ASP A 195 10.67 7.27 -0.12
CA ASP A 195 11.27 7.09 -1.42
C ASP A 195 10.61 8.04 -2.42
N SER A 196 11.43 8.53 -3.37
CA SER A 196 10.92 9.28 -4.50
C SER A 196 10.78 8.35 -5.69
N PHE A 197 9.58 8.23 -6.22
CA PHE A 197 9.31 7.52 -7.47
C PHE A 197 9.53 8.41 -8.71
N ALA A 198 10.04 9.64 -8.53
CA ALA A 198 10.29 10.55 -9.64
C ALA A 198 11.28 9.94 -10.66
N GLY A 199 10.86 9.88 -11.92
CA GLY A 199 11.64 9.27 -13.00
C GLY A 199 11.50 7.75 -13.11
N SER A 200 10.68 7.12 -12.27
CA SER A 200 10.31 5.71 -12.42
C SER A 200 9.26 5.54 -13.51
N TYR A 201 9.25 4.36 -14.14
CA TYR A 201 8.18 3.96 -15.05
C TYR A 201 7.06 3.32 -14.24
N VAL A 202 5.81 3.65 -14.56
CA VAL A 202 4.61 3.10 -13.92
C VAL A 202 3.67 2.52 -14.97
N ASP A 203 2.96 1.47 -14.62
CA ASP A 203 1.86 0.95 -15.43
C ASP A 203 0.60 1.78 -15.13
N LEU A 204 -0.01 2.34 -16.17
CA LEU A 204 -1.30 3.03 -16.09
C LEU A 204 -2.38 2.10 -16.64
N LEU A 205 -3.36 1.77 -15.82
CA LEU A 205 -4.43 0.82 -16.17
C LEU A 205 -5.75 1.56 -16.25
N GLY A 206 -6.59 1.23 -17.22
CA GLY A 206 -7.87 1.91 -17.34
C GLY A 206 -8.61 1.70 -18.66
N GLU A 207 -9.92 1.90 -18.61
CA GLU A 207 -10.75 2.00 -19.81
C GLU A 207 -11.10 3.47 -20.10
N THR A 208 -10.67 3.94 -21.26
CA THR A 208 -10.95 5.28 -21.81
C THR A 208 -10.56 6.45 -20.88
N ILE A 209 -11.46 6.86 -19.97
CA ILE A 209 -11.28 8.01 -19.03
C ILE A 209 -11.00 7.51 -17.61
N ILE A 210 -11.25 6.23 -17.33
CA ILE A 210 -11.11 5.63 -16.00
C ILE A 210 -9.67 5.12 -15.87
N ILE A 211 -8.76 5.95 -15.38
CA ILE A 211 -7.34 5.58 -15.22
C ILE A 211 -7.02 5.41 -13.74
N ILE A 212 -6.38 4.29 -13.41
CA ILE A 212 -5.76 4.00 -12.13
C ILE A 212 -4.26 3.91 -12.36
N ALA A 213 -3.51 4.81 -11.74
CA ALA A 213 -2.06 4.73 -11.68
C ALA A 213 -1.65 3.79 -10.55
N ILE A 214 -0.94 2.71 -10.88
CA ILE A 214 -0.41 1.79 -9.87
C ILE A 214 1.11 1.87 -9.92
N ILE A 215 1.69 2.27 -8.79
CA ILE A 215 3.12 2.18 -8.56
C ILE A 215 3.39 0.73 -8.11
N ILE A 216 4.00 -0.07 -8.98
CA ILE A 216 4.51 -1.41 -8.67
C ILE A 216 6.00 -1.30 -8.40
#